data_AF-A0A800IQC6-F1
#
_entry.id   AF-A0A800IQC6-F1
#
_cell.length_a   1.000
_cell.length_b   1.000
_cell.length_c   1.000
_cell.angle_alpha   90.00
_cell.angle_beta   90.00
_cell.angle_gamma   90.00
#
_symmetry.space_group_name_H-M   'P 1'
#
loop_
_entity.id
_entity.type
_entity.pdbx_description
1 polymer ?
#
loop_
_entity_poly.entity_id
_entity_poly.type
_entity_poly.pdbx_seq_one_letter_code
_entity_poly.pdbx_strand_id
1 'polypeptide(L)' 'MLDTEIDIVTNDGNMNTFISHPEEGGPYPVILFLMDAPGYREELHDMARRIATAGY' A
#
# COMPACT_ATOMS: atom_id res chain seq x y z
N MET A 1 -1.39 -11.59 5.79
CA MET A 1 -1.44 -10.12 5.77
C MET A 1 -2.82 -9.69 5.38
N LEU A 2 -3.24 -8.51 5.84
CA LEU A 2 -4.53 -7.94 5.49
C LEU A 2 -4.32 -6.99 4.31
N ASP A 3 -4.73 -7.43 3.13
CA ASP A 3 -4.68 -6.65 1.90
C ASP A 3 -6.03 -5.98 1.67
N THR A 4 -6.04 -4.71 1.26
CA THR A 4 -7.26 -3.96 0.96
C THR A 4 -7.01 -2.97 -0.16
N GLU A 5 -7.99 -2.83 -1.05
CA GLU A 5 -8.01 -1.80 -2.08
C GLU A 5 -9.06 -0.75 -1.71
N ILE A 6 -8.66 0.51 -1.77
CA ILE A 6 -9.54 1.66 -1.54
C ILE A 6 -9.32 2.71 -2.63
N ASP A 7 -10.32 3.56 -2.83
CA ASP A 7 -10.13 4.82 -3.55
C ASP A 7 -9.94 5.95 -2.53
N ILE A 8 -8.80 6.62 -2.58
CA ILE A 8 -8.56 7.85 -1.84
C ILE A 8 -9.11 9.02 -2.66
N VAL A 9 -10.07 9.75 -2.11
CA VAL A 9 -10.61 10.94 -2.75
C VAL A 9 -9.59 12.08 -2.65
N THR A 10 -9.16 12.62 -3.79
CA THR A 10 -8.26 13.78 -3.89
C THR A 10 -8.94 14.91 -4.66
N ASN A 11 -8.33 16.10 -4.64
CA ASN A 11 -8.84 17.25 -5.40
C ASN A 11 -8.87 17.02 -6.92
N ASP A 12 -7.99 16.15 -7.44
CA ASP A 12 -7.86 15.86 -8.87
C ASP A 12 -8.62 14.59 -9.30
N GLY A 13 -9.34 13.96 -8.36
CA GLY A 13 -10.12 12.75 -8.59
C GLY A 13 -9.80 11.62 -7.61
N ASN A 14 -10.28 10.43 -7.91
CA ASN A 14 -10.05 9.24 -7.09
C ASN A 14 -8.67 8.64 -7.39
N MET A 15 -7.91 8.35 -6.35
CA MET A 15 -6.63 7.67 -6.40
C MET A 15 -6.79 6.25 -5.87
N ASN A 16 -6.80 5.28 -6.79
CA ASN A 16 -6.84 3.87 -6.42
C ASN A 16 -5.57 3.51 -5.63
N THR A 17 -5.74 2.88 -4.47
CA THR A 17 -4.69 2.65 -3.49
C THR A 17 -4.78 1.25 -2.93
N PHE A 18 -3.67 0.53 -2.98
CA PHE A 18 -3.50 -0.76 -2.32
C PHE A 18 -2.81 -0.59 -0.97
N ILE A 19 -3.37 -1.25 0.04
CA ILE A 19 -2.86 -1.26 1.41
C ILE A 19 -2.55 -2.71 1.78
N SER A 20 -1.35 -2.96 2.29
CA SER A 20 -0.99 -4.21 2.97
C SER A 20 -0.60 -3.89 4.40
N HIS A 21 -1.16 -4.62 5.35
CA HIS A 21 -0.98 -4.40 6.78
C HIS A 21 -0.61 -5.72 7.49
N PRO A 22 0.29 -5.70 8.49
CA PRO A 22 0.60 -6.88 9.30
C PRO A 22 -0.66 -7.42 9.99
N GLU A 23 -0.76 -8.73 10.18
CA GLU A 23 -1.92 -9.33 10.89
C GLU A 23 -1.83 -9.16 12.41
N GLU A 24 -0.63 -8.92 12.92
CA GLU A 24 -0.39 -8.75 14.35
C GLU A 24 -0.96 -7.40 14.86
N GLY A 25 -1.29 -7.35 16.15
CA GLY A 25 -1.86 -6.17 16.77
C GLY A 25 -0.78 -5.18 17.22
N GLY A 26 -0.55 -4.13 16.44
CA GLY A 26 0.32 -3.01 16.83
C GLY A 26 -0.11 -1.70 16.17
N PRO A 27 0.39 -0.54 16.64
CA PRO A 27 0.58 0.59 15.76
C PRO A 27 1.85 0.36 14.93
N TYR A 28 1.72 0.32 13.61
CA TYR A 28 2.86 0.23 12.68
C TYR A 28 3.14 1.60 12.04
N PRO A 29 4.41 1.93 11.79
CA PRO A 29 4.76 3.14 11.05
C PRO A 29 4.32 3.05 9.58
N VAL A 30 3.53 4.01 9.13
CA VAL A 30 3.00 4.05 7.75
C VAL A 30 4.09 4.36 6.73
N ILE A 31 4.13 3.61 5.63
CA ILE A 31 4.91 3.92 4.43
C ILE A 31 3.96 4.29 3.29
N LEU A 32 4.22 5.44 2.66
CA LEU A 32 3.63 5.79 1.38
C LEU A 32 4.58 5.34 0.26
N PHE A 33 4.24 4.22 -0.38
CA PHE A 33 5.03 3.68 -1.48
C PHE A 33 4.43 4.12 -2.82
N LEU A 34 5.11 5.06 -3.48
CA LEU A 34 4.70 5.59 -4.77
C LEU A 34 5.43 4.86 -5.89
N MET A 35 4.72 4.64 -6.99
CA MET A 35 5.28 4.05 -8.20
C MET A 35 6.26 4.99 -8.89
N ASP A 36 7.31 4.41 -9.45
CA ASP A 36 8.14 5.05 -10.47
C ASP A 36 7.43 5.07 -11.83
N ALA A 37 7.98 5.83 -12.78
CA ALA A 37 7.58 5.71 -14.18
C ALA A 37 7.98 4.31 -14.68
N PRO A 38 7.10 3.56 -15.38
CA PRO A 38 5.91 4.02 -16.11
C PRO A 38 4.57 3.97 -15.36
N GLY A 39 4.55 3.52 -14.10
CA GLY A 39 3.37 3.51 -13.25
C GLY A 39 3.00 2.17 -12.65
N TYR A 40 1.69 1.98 -12.43
CA TYR A 40 1.12 0.89 -11.63
C TYR A 40 1.36 -0.47 -12.28
N ARG A 41 1.74 -1.46 -11.45
CA ARG A 41 2.05 -2.83 -11.84
C ARG A 41 1.90 -3.75 -10.62
N GLU A 42 1.61 -5.03 -10.86
CA GLU A 42 1.34 -6.02 -9.81
C GLU A 42 2.54 -6.21 -8.86
N GLU A 43 3.76 -6.05 -9.35
CA GLU A 43 4.99 -6.16 -8.54
C GLU A 43 5.07 -5.11 -7.43
N LEU A 44 4.33 -3.99 -7.54
CA LEU A 44 4.25 -3.01 -6.46
C LEU A 44 3.47 -3.55 -5.26
N HIS A 45 2.47 -4.41 -5.48
CA HIS A 45 1.75 -5.08 -4.40
C HIS A 45 2.68 -6.04 -3.67
N ASP A 46 3.47 -6.83 -4.39
CA ASP A 46 4.43 -7.75 -3.78
C ASP A 46 5.49 -7.02 -2.96
N MET A 47 5.93 -5.84 -3.40
CA MET A 47 6.83 -5.01 -2.62
C MET A 47 6.16 -4.42 -1.38
N ALA A 48 4.93 -3.91 -1.50
CA ALA A 48 4.16 -3.40 -0.35
C ALA A 48 3.91 -4.49 0.69
N ARG A 49 3.57 -5.70 0.24
CA ARG A 49 3.47 -6.91 1.08
C ARG A 49 4.78 -7.20 1.80
N ARG A 50 5.90 -7.21 1.07
CA ARG A 50 7.22 -7.46 1.67
C ARG A 50 7.57 -6.41 2.72
N ILE A 51 7.24 -5.15 2.49
CA ILE A 51 7.38 -4.08 3.47
C ILE A 51 6.53 -4.37 4.70
N ALA A 52 5.25 -4.73 4.54
CA ALA A 52 4.37 -5.08 5.65
C ALA A 52 4.89 -6.26 6.47
N THR A 53 5.49 -7.29 5.85
CA THR A 53 6.12 -8.40 6.60
C THR A 53 7.29 -7.95 7.51
N ALA A 54 7.85 -6.76 7.28
CA ALA A 54 8.89 -6.17 8.12
C ALA A 54 8.34 -5.29 9.27
N GLY A 55 7.01 -5.24 9.46
CA GLY A 55 6.36 -4.51 10.55
C GLY A 55 6.06 -3.05 10.22
N TYR A 56 5.58 -2.80 9.00
CA TYR A 56 5.15 -1.49 8.50
C TYR A 56 3.68 -1.53 8.07
#